data_AF-A0A3D5KGK8-F1
#
_entry.id   AF-A0A3D5KGK8-F1
#
_cell.length_a   1.000
_cell.length_b   1.000
_cell.length_c   1.000
_cell.angle_alpha   90.00
_cell.angle_beta   90.00
_cell.angle_gamma   90.00
#
_symmetry.space_group_name_H-M   'P 1'
#
loop_
_entity.id
_entity.type
_entity.pdbx_description
1 polymer ?
#
loop_
_entity_poly.entity_id
_entity_poly.type
_entity_poly.pdbx_seq_one_letter_code
_entity_poly.pdbx_strand_id
1 'polypeptide(L)'
;MCILHQNVNQILLKLERKELGGVLKMRKILFAVGMAAVVILAAVSWFILPETVAVQIGLDGKVSNTMPKLLAITVPTVISVVGGIMSLKTNDSRKNKGIALLCIGIIIMLVTIFVNFNR
;
A
#
# COMPACT_ATOMS: atom_id res chain seq x y z
N MET A 1 -44.06 -16.16 19.61
CA MET A 1 -42.82 -15.42 19.91
C MET A 1 -41.62 -15.86 19.05
N CYS A 2 -41.39 -17.16 18.82
CA CYS A 2 -40.24 -17.67 18.03
C CYS A 2 -40.18 -17.21 16.55
N ILE A 3 -41.32 -17.04 15.89
CA ILE A 3 -41.38 -16.65 14.45
C ILE A 3 -40.87 -15.22 14.24
N LEU A 4 -41.22 -14.30 15.15
CA LEU A 4 -40.76 -12.91 15.09
C LEU A 4 -39.24 -12.83 15.31
N HIS A 5 -38.72 -13.62 16.25
CA HIS A 5 -37.28 -13.70 16.53
C HIS A 5 -36.49 -14.25 15.34
N GLN A 6 -37.01 -15.26 14.63
CA GLN A 6 -36.37 -15.77 13.41
C GLN A 6 -36.33 -14.72 12.29
N ASN A 7 -37.40 -13.94 12.12
CA ASN A 7 -37.47 -12.92 11.07
C ASN A 7 -36.48 -11.77 11.33
N VAL A 8 -36.34 -11.33 12.59
CA VAL A 8 -35.36 -10.31 12.99
C VAL A 8 -33.92 -10.78 12.74
N ASN A 9 -33.57 -12.03 13.07
CA ASN A 9 -32.24 -12.58 12.80
C ASN A 9 -31.93 -12.67 11.30
N GLN A 10 -32.92 -12.98 10.45
CA GLN A 10 -32.72 -12.99 9.00
C GLN A 10 -32.45 -11.60 8.43
N ILE A 11 -33.09 -10.56 8.99
CA ILE A 11 -32.85 -9.17 8.59
C ILE A 11 -31.45 -8.73 9.02
N LEU A 12 -31.04 -9.03 10.26
CA LEU A 12 -29.70 -8.72 10.77
C LEU A 12 -28.60 -9.37 9.92
N LEU A 13 -28.73 -10.65 9.58
CA LEU A 13 -27.76 -11.36 8.73
C LEU A 13 -27.68 -10.78 7.32
N LYS A 14 -28.80 -10.30 6.75
CA LYS A 14 -28.80 -9.63 5.44
C LYS A 14 -28.10 -8.28 5.50
N LEU A 15 -28.29 -7.52 6.58
CA LEU A 15 -27.62 -6.24 6.80
C LEU A 15 -26.10 -6.44 6.97
N GLU A 16 -25.67 -7.35 7.84
CA GLU A 16 -24.23 -7.66 8.01
C GLU A 16 -23.59 -8.10 6.69
N ARG A 17 -24.22 -8.99 5.91
CA ARG A 17 -23.64 -9.41 4.61
C ARG A 17 -23.54 -8.26 3.62
N LYS A 18 -24.48 -7.31 3.62
CA LYS A 18 -24.44 -6.15 2.72
C LYS A 18 -23.28 -5.20 3.09
N GLU A 19 -23.14 -4.90 4.38
CA GLU A 19 -22.04 -4.10 4.91
C GLU A 19 -20.67 -4.76 4.63
N LEU A 20 -20.55 -6.06 4.93
CA LEU A 20 -19.32 -6.83 4.69
C LEU A 20 -18.94 -6.85 3.20
N GLY A 21 -19.94 -7.00 2.32
CA GLY A 21 -19.76 -6.97 0.87
C GLY A 21 -19.27 -5.62 0.36
N GLY A 22 -19.80 -4.52 0.88
CA GLY A 22 -19.37 -3.15 0.57
C GLY A 22 -17.91 -2.90 0.96
N VAL A 23 -17.54 -3.26 2.19
CA VAL A 23 -16.17 -3.12 2.71
C VAL A 23 -15.18 -3.94 1.90
N LEU A 24 -15.54 -5.15 1.49
CA LEU A 24 -14.68 -6.00 0.66
C LEU A 24 -14.46 -5.41 -0.74
N LYS A 25 -15.50 -4.84 -1.36
CA LYS A 25 -15.41 -4.19 -2.67
C LYS A 25 -14.50 -2.97 -2.64
N MET A 26 -14.66 -2.09 -1.65
CA MET A 26 -13.80 -0.91 -1.48
C MET A 26 -12.32 -1.30 -1.31
N ARG A 27 -12.04 -2.33 -0.52
CA ARG A 27 -10.68 -2.82 -0.31
C ARG A 27 -10.03 -3.37 -1.59
N LYS A 28 -10.78 -4.10 -2.42
CA LYS A 28 -10.28 -4.57 -3.72
C LYS A 28 -9.93 -3.41 -4.64
N ILE A 29 -10.74 -2.34 -4.63
CA ILE A 29 -10.45 -1.11 -5.38
C ILE A 29 -9.17 -0.45 -4.87
N LEU A 30 -9.01 -0.29 -3.55
CA LEU A 30 -7.80 0.28 -2.94
C LEU A 30 -6.55 -0.53 -3.31
N PHE A 31 -6.63 -1.86 -3.27
CA PHE A 31 -5.54 -2.72 -3.72
C PHE A 31 -5.21 -2.50 -5.20
N ALA A 32 -6.22 -2.52 -6.08
CA ALA A 32 -6.00 -2.36 -7.52
C ALA A 32 -5.40 -0.99 -7.87
N VAL A 33 -5.92 0.08 -7.28
CA VAL A 33 -5.41 1.45 -7.47
C VAL A 33 -4.00 1.58 -6.90
N GLY A 34 -3.74 1.05 -5.71
CA GLY A 34 -2.41 1.07 -5.11
C GLY A 34 -1.38 0.30 -5.93
N MET A 35 -1.75 -0.87 -6.47
CA MET A 35 -0.87 -1.64 -7.36
C MET A 35 -0.57 -0.90 -8.67
N ALA A 36 -1.56 -0.26 -9.27
CA ALA A 36 -1.34 0.59 -10.44
C ALA A 36 -0.38 1.74 -10.13
N ALA A 37 -0.54 2.40 -8.97
CA ALA A 37 0.36 3.46 -8.52
C ALA A 37 1.79 2.96 -8.32
N VAL A 38 1.99 1.78 -7.74
CA VAL A 38 3.33 1.17 -7.56
C VAL A 38 4.00 0.93 -8.90
N VAL A 39 3.29 0.38 -9.89
CA VAL A 39 3.85 0.14 -11.23
C VAL A 39 4.23 1.45 -11.91
N ILE A 40 3.36 2.47 -11.85
CA ILE A 40 3.64 3.79 -12.43
C ILE A 40 4.84 4.42 -11.73
N LEU A 41 4.88 4.43 -10.41
CA LEU A 41 5.98 5.01 -9.64
C LEU A 41 7.30 4.29 -9.89
N ALA A 42 7.30 2.97 -10.03
CA ALA A 42 8.51 2.20 -10.33
C ALA A 42 9.06 2.56 -11.71
N ALA A 43 8.18 2.66 -12.72
CA ALA A 43 8.56 3.09 -14.06
C ALA A 43 9.09 4.53 -14.06
N VAL A 44 8.36 5.47 -13.45
CA VAL A 44 8.78 6.88 -13.33
C VAL A 44 10.13 6.99 -12.62
N SER A 45 10.30 6.27 -11.52
CA SER A 45 11.56 6.21 -10.76
C SER A 45 12.72 5.73 -11.63
N TRP A 46 12.50 4.74 -12.50
CA TRP A 46 13.55 4.21 -13.36
C TRP A 46 14.10 5.23 -14.37
N PHE A 47 13.24 6.09 -14.92
CA PHE A 47 13.62 7.11 -15.89
C PHE A 47 14.15 8.40 -15.26
N ILE A 48 13.67 8.74 -14.07
CA ILE A 48 13.98 10.03 -13.43
C ILE A 48 15.20 9.93 -12.50
N LEU A 49 15.38 8.82 -11.79
CA LEU A 49 16.43 8.73 -10.77
C LEU A 49 17.83 8.56 -11.40
N PRO A 50 18.85 9.22 -10.83
CA PRO A 50 20.24 8.96 -11.18
C PRO A 50 20.68 7.54 -10.76
N GLU A 51 21.82 7.07 -11.28
CA GLU A 51 22.34 5.73 -10.96
C GLU A 51 22.62 5.52 -9.45
N THR A 52 22.95 6.59 -8.74
CA THR A 52 23.13 6.60 -7.29
C THR A 52 22.11 7.52 -6.63
N VAL A 53 21.32 6.97 -5.72
CA VAL A 53 20.17 7.63 -5.10
C VAL A 53 20.46 7.90 -3.64
N ALA A 54 20.28 9.14 -3.18
CA ALA A 54 20.30 9.48 -1.78
C ALA A 54 19.08 8.88 -1.07
N VAL A 55 19.32 8.01 -0.10
CA VAL A 55 18.27 7.32 0.67
C VAL A 55 18.17 7.80 2.11
N GLN A 56 19.21 8.47 2.60
CA GLN A 56 19.27 8.98 3.96
C GLN A 56 19.83 10.39 3.98
N ILE A 57 19.09 11.28 4.62
CA ILE A 57 19.50 12.66 4.89
C ILE A 57 19.95 12.73 6.35
N GLY A 58 21.15 13.26 6.58
CA GLY A 58 21.69 13.49 7.91
C GLY A 58 20.95 14.63 8.62
N LEU A 59 21.14 14.75 9.94
CA LEU A 59 20.58 15.85 10.74
C LEU A 59 21.14 17.22 10.34
N ASP A 60 22.25 17.23 9.63
CA ASP A 60 22.90 18.39 9.02
C ASP A 60 22.31 18.77 7.65
N GLY A 61 21.31 18.03 7.17
CA GLY A 61 20.67 18.24 5.86
C GLY A 61 21.50 17.73 4.67
N LYS A 62 22.66 17.10 4.91
CA LYS A 62 23.49 16.52 3.85
C LYS A 62 23.10 15.08 3.56
N VAL A 63 23.49 14.58 2.39
CA VAL A 63 23.31 13.16 2.07
C VAL A 63 24.24 12.37 2.98
N SER A 64 23.64 11.57 3.85
CA SER A 64 24.38 10.70 4.77
C SER A 64 24.67 9.35 4.13
N ASN A 65 23.77 8.85 3.27
CA ASN A 65 23.94 7.56 2.61
C ASN A 65 23.28 7.54 1.22
N THR A 66 23.89 6.76 0.32
CA THR A 66 23.37 6.53 -1.04
C THR A 66 23.19 5.04 -1.30
N MET A 67 22.30 4.70 -2.23
CA MET A 67 22.09 3.35 -2.71
C MET A 67 22.06 3.33 -4.24
N PRO A 68 22.39 2.20 -4.88
CA PRO A 68 22.19 2.06 -6.31
C PRO A 68 20.70 2.14 -6.64
N LYS A 69 20.38 2.79 -7.77
CA LYS A 69 19.01 3.01 -8.26
C LYS A 69 18.16 1.75 -8.23
N LEU A 70 18.73 0.63 -8.67
CA LEU A 70 18.04 -0.66 -8.70
C LEU A 70 17.50 -1.06 -7.33
N LEU A 71 18.30 -0.90 -6.26
CA LEU A 71 17.86 -1.24 -4.89
C LEU A 71 16.87 -0.21 -4.35
N ALA A 72 17.11 1.08 -4.63
CA ALA A 72 16.24 2.17 -4.18
C ALA A 72 14.81 2.05 -4.74
N ILE A 73 14.64 1.45 -5.93
CA ILE A 73 13.32 1.18 -6.53
C ILE A 73 12.78 -0.19 -6.09
N THR A 74 13.60 -1.23 -6.13
CA THR A 74 13.15 -2.62 -5.89
C THR A 74 12.68 -2.81 -4.46
N VAL A 75 13.39 -2.28 -3.47
CA VAL A 75 13.04 -2.46 -2.05
C VAL A 75 11.63 -1.93 -1.73
N PRO A 76 11.30 -0.65 -2.00
CA PRO A 76 9.96 -0.16 -1.71
C PRO A 76 8.89 -0.82 -2.60
N THR A 77 9.22 -1.19 -3.84
CA THR A 77 8.30 -1.93 -4.72
C THR A 77 7.91 -3.28 -4.12
N VAL A 78 8.89 -4.07 -3.65
CA VAL A 78 8.65 -5.37 -3.01
C VAL A 78 7.84 -5.20 -1.73
N ILE A 79 8.19 -4.21 -0.88
CA ILE A 79 7.42 -3.90 0.34
C ILE A 79 5.95 -3.60 -0.01
N SER A 80 5.72 -2.78 -1.02
CA SER A 80 4.37 -2.42 -1.46
C SER A 80 3.60 -3.62 -2.01
N VAL A 81 4.20 -4.42 -2.89
CA VAL A 81 3.59 -5.62 -3.49
C VAL A 81 3.22 -6.63 -2.39
N VAL A 82 4.15 -6.93 -1.49
CA VAL A 82 3.93 -7.87 -0.37
C VAL A 82 2.83 -7.34 0.56
N GLY A 83 2.85 -6.05 0.88
CA GLY A 83 1.80 -5.39 1.66
C GLY A 83 0.42 -5.52 1.00
N GLY A 84 0.35 -5.22 -0.30
CA GLY A 84 -0.85 -5.37 -1.10
C GLY A 84 -1.39 -6.80 -1.09
N ILE A 85 -0.55 -7.81 -1.35
CA ILE A 85 -0.96 -9.21 -1.33
C ILE A 85 -1.43 -9.62 0.08
N MET A 86 -0.71 -9.22 1.13
CA MET A 86 -1.09 -9.50 2.52
C MET A 86 -2.46 -8.89 2.85
N SER A 87 -2.78 -7.72 2.28
CA SER A 87 -4.09 -7.07 2.44
C SER A 87 -5.25 -7.85 1.81
N LEU A 88 -4.99 -8.74 0.85
CA LEU A 88 -6.03 -9.57 0.23
C LEU A 88 -6.15 -10.93 0.91
N LYS A 89 -5.02 -11.54 1.28
CA LYS A 89 -4.97 -12.95 1.72
C LYS A 89 -5.37 -13.17 3.18
N THR A 90 -5.31 -12.14 4.02
CA THR A 90 -5.59 -12.29 5.46
C THR A 90 -7.02 -11.88 5.82
N ASN A 91 -7.71 -12.72 6.60
CA ASN A 91 -9.09 -12.49 7.05
C ASN A 91 -9.20 -11.72 8.38
N ASP A 92 -8.10 -11.17 8.87
CA ASP A 92 -7.96 -10.73 10.26
C ASP A 92 -7.26 -9.36 10.36
N SER A 93 -7.00 -8.88 11.58
CA SER A 93 -6.31 -7.61 11.92
C SER A 93 -5.04 -7.30 11.12
N ARG A 94 -4.36 -8.32 10.57
CA ARG A 94 -3.21 -8.17 9.65
C ARG A 94 -3.57 -7.51 8.32
N LYS A 95 -4.85 -7.40 7.96
CA LYS A 95 -5.33 -6.84 6.68
C LYS A 95 -5.03 -5.36 6.59
N ASN A 96 -5.27 -4.64 7.67
CA ASN A 96 -4.95 -3.22 7.77
C ASN A 96 -3.44 -2.98 7.80
N LYS A 97 -2.66 -3.90 8.39
CA LYS A 97 -1.19 -3.87 8.32
C LYS A 97 -0.68 -4.03 6.88
N GLY A 98 -1.33 -4.87 6.07
CA GLY A 98 -1.02 -5.02 4.64
C GLY A 98 -1.24 -3.74 3.84
N ILE A 99 -2.39 -3.08 4.04
CA ILE A 99 -2.68 -1.78 3.41
C ILE A 99 -1.67 -0.72 3.87
N ALA A 100 -1.35 -0.67 5.18
CA ALA A 100 -0.35 0.26 5.69
C ALA A 100 1.03 0.03 5.03
N LEU A 101 1.44 -1.22 4.87
CA LEU A 101 2.71 -1.57 4.22
C LEU A 101 2.73 -1.19 2.73
N LEU A 102 1.60 -1.38 2.03
CA LEU A 102 1.41 -0.89 0.65
C LEU A 102 1.63 0.63 0.56
N CYS A 103 0.99 1.39 1.45
CA CYS A 103 1.11 2.86 1.49
C CYS A 103 2.52 3.30 1.88
N ILE A 104 3.17 2.64 2.84
CA ILE A 104 4.55 2.97 3.26
C ILE A 104 5.51 2.86 2.09
N GLY A 105 5.47 1.78 1.31
CA GLY A 105 6.35 1.64 0.14
C GLY A 105 6.11 2.72 -0.91
N ILE A 106 4.84 3.09 -1.17
CA ILE A 106 4.49 4.20 -2.07
C ILE A 106 5.06 5.54 -1.56
N ILE A 107 4.91 5.82 -0.27
CA ILE A 107 5.44 7.05 0.36
C ILE A 107 6.96 7.10 0.22
N ILE A 108 7.65 5.97 0.47
CA ILE A 108 9.11 5.89 0.29
C ILE A 108 9.48 6.23 -1.16
N MET A 109 8.82 5.64 -2.16
CA MET A 109 9.09 5.95 -3.57
C MET A 109 8.91 7.43 -3.90
N LEU A 110 7.82 8.04 -3.41
CA LEU A 110 7.55 9.47 -3.61
C LEU A 110 8.63 10.36 -2.98
N VAL A 111 9.03 10.06 -1.74
CA VAL A 111 10.09 10.79 -1.04
C VAL A 111 11.43 10.62 -1.76
N THR A 112 11.74 9.39 -2.19
CA THR A 112 12.96 9.10 -2.95
C THR A 112 13.01 9.90 -4.25
N ILE A 113 11.92 9.94 -5.02
CA ILE A 113 11.82 10.79 -6.22
C ILE A 113 12.01 12.26 -5.81
N PHE A 114 11.24 12.78 -4.86
CA PHE A 114 11.27 14.20 -4.49
C PHE A 114 12.66 14.69 -4.06
N VAL A 115 13.36 13.91 -3.22
CA VAL A 115 14.69 14.26 -2.70
C VAL A 115 15.78 14.21 -3.78
N ASN A 116 15.62 13.33 -4.77
CA ASN A 116 16.63 13.10 -5.81
C ASN A 116 16.29 13.75 -7.15
N PHE A 117 15.06 14.23 -7.34
CA PHE A 117 14.62 14.91 -8.55
C PHE A 117 15.34 16.24 -8.77
N ASN A 118 15.69 16.92 -7.68
CA ASN A 118 16.26 18.26 -7.71
C ASN A 118 17.80 18.26 -7.57
N ARG A 119 18.44 17.10 -7.76
CA ARG A 119 19.88 16.87 -7.68
C ARG A 119 20.43 16.46 -9.03
#